data_AF-A0A540VCP9-F1
#
_entry.id   AF-A0A540VCP9-F1
#
_cell.length_a   1.000
_cell.length_b   1.000
_cell.length_c   1.000
_cell.angle_alpha   90.00
_cell.angle_beta   90.00
_cell.angle_gamma   90.00
#
_symmetry.space_group_name_H-M   'P 1'
#
loop_
_entity.id
_entity.type
_entity.pdbx_description
1 polymer ?
#
loop_
_entity_poly.entity_id
_entity_poly.type
_entity_poly.pdbx_seq_one_letter_code
_entity_poly.pdbx_strand_id
1 'polypeptide(L)'
;MIEPANPDLSIGKQCRLLSISRSSFYYRPKGETALNLALMRQIDEQFLETPFFGVRQMTWHMRNEGHLVNEKRIRRLMRLMGLMPIYQKPNTSKAAKGHKVYPYLLRSLRVDRPNQVW
;
A
#
# COMPACT_ATOMS: atom_id res chain seq x y z
N MET A 1 6.91 28.22 8.60
CA MET A 1 7.94 27.30 9.13
C MET A 1 7.89 27.36 10.65
N ILE A 2 8.19 26.29 11.40
CA ILE A 2 8.23 26.33 12.87
C ILE A 2 9.63 26.77 13.33
N GLU A 3 9.68 27.76 14.22
CA GLU A 3 10.89 28.35 14.78
C GLU A 3 10.94 28.12 16.31
N PRO A 4 11.76 27.16 16.79
CA PRO A 4 11.84 26.84 18.22
C PRO A 4 12.38 27.99 19.09
N ALA A 5 13.17 28.88 18.51
CA ALA A 5 13.80 30.01 19.19
C ALA A 5 12.93 31.28 19.19
N ASN A 6 11.70 31.22 18.69
CA ASN A 6 10.80 32.38 18.65
C ASN A 6 10.34 32.75 20.08
N PRO A 7 10.60 33.99 20.55
CA PRO A 7 10.28 34.40 21.91
C PRO A 7 8.77 34.63 22.16
N ASP A 8 8.01 34.95 21.11
CA ASP A 8 6.61 35.41 21.23
C ASP A 8 5.59 34.27 21.02
N LEU A 9 5.96 33.25 20.22
CA LEU A 9 5.09 32.15 19.84
C LEU A 9 5.67 30.80 20.25
N SER A 10 4.99 30.10 21.15
CA SER A 10 5.35 28.72 21.49
C SER A 10 5.18 27.78 20.29
N ILE A 11 5.98 26.71 20.26
CA ILE A 11 5.90 25.65 19.23
C ILE A 11 4.45 25.15 19.07
N GLY A 12 3.70 25.02 20.16
CA GLY A 12 2.29 24.62 20.12
C GLY A 12 1.38 25.60 19.38
N LYS A 13 1.57 26.91 19.57
CA LYS A 13 0.82 27.95 18.82
C LYS A 13 1.20 27.94 17.35
N GLN A 14 2.49 27.82 17.04
CA GLN A 14 2.98 27.76 15.66
C GLN A 14 2.43 26.52 14.92
N CYS A 15 2.45 25.34 15.55
CA CYS A 15 1.83 24.13 15.01
C CYS A 15 0.35 24.33 14.71
N ARG A 16 -0.40 24.98 15.62
CA ARG A 16 -1.83 25.26 15.45
C ARG A 16 -2.09 26.20 14.28
N LEU A 17 -1.29 27.27 14.15
CA LEU A 17 -1.39 28.22 13.03
C LEU A 17 -1.11 27.57 11.68
N LEU A 18 -0.16 26.62 11.64
CA LEU A 18 0.22 25.87 10.45
C LEU A 18 -0.65 24.62 10.21
N SER A 19 -1.68 24.39 11.05
CA SER A 19 -2.55 23.21 10.99
C SER A 19 -1.81 21.87 11.00
N ILE A 20 -0.68 21.78 11.68
CA ILE A 20 0.07 20.53 11.88
C ILE A 20 0.00 20.07 13.34
N SER A 21 0.02 18.75 13.54
CA SER A 21 0.06 18.21 14.89
C SER A 21 1.42 18.44 15.54
N ARG A 22 1.43 18.75 16.84
CA ARG A 22 2.67 18.92 17.61
C ARG A 22 3.52 17.64 17.62
N SER A 23 2.88 16.47 17.60
CA SER A 23 3.57 15.18 17.52
C SER A 23 4.33 15.00 16.20
N SER A 24 3.76 15.45 15.07
CA SER A 24 4.45 15.38 13.77
C SER A 24 5.69 16.26 13.72
N PHE A 25 5.70 17.40 14.42
CA PHE A 25 6.88 18.27 14.48
C PHE A 25 8.07 17.61 15.19
N TYR A 26 7.82 16.89 16.29
CA TYR A 26 8.89 16.20 17.02
C TYR A 26 9.27 14.84 16.44
N TYR A 27 8.41 14.26 15.60
CA TYR A 27 8.67 12.97 15.00
C TYR A 27 9.88 13.03 14.07
N ARG A 28 10.93 12.26 14.39
CA ARG A 28 12.04 12.00 13.47
C ARG A 28 11.85 10.62 12.85
N PRO A 29 11.71 10.52 11.51
CA PRO A 29 11.61 9.22 10.87
C PRO A 29 12.90 8.43 11.13
N LYS A 30 12.74 7.18 11.59
CA LYS A 30 13.85 6.24 11.71
C LYS A 30 14.00 5.50 10.38
N GLY A 31 15.20 5.54 9.80
CA GLY A 31 15.53 4.77 8.61
C GLY A 31 15.52 3.26 8.85
N GLU A 32 15.77 2.50 7.79
CA GLU A 32 15.93 1.05 7.86
C GLU A 32 17.28 0.64 8.44
N THR A 33 17.32 -0.55 9.04
CA THR A 33 18.58 -1.13 9.52
C THR A 33 19.44 -1.61 8.36
N ALA A 34 20.76 -1.70 8.55
CA ALA A 34 21.67 -2.22 7.52
C ALA A 34 21.28 -3.62 7.03
N LEU A 35 20.81 -4.49 7.94
CA LEU A 35 20.27 -5.80 7.59
C LEU A 35 19.04 -5.70 6.67
N ASN A 36 18.10 -4.81 6.98
CA ASN A 36 16.91 -4.63 6.15
C ASN A 36 17.29 -4.08 4.77
N LEU A 37 18.26 -3.17 4.69
CA LEU A 37 18.76 -2.66 3.41
C LEU A 37 19.41 -3.77 2.57
N ALA A 38 20.18 -4.67 3.19
CA ALA A 38 20.74 -5.83 2.50
C ALA A 38 19.64 -6.77 1.98
N LEU A 39 18.65 -7.08 2.82
CA LEU A 39 17.49 -7.89 2.40
C LEU A 39 16.69 -7.22 1.28
N MET A 40 16.51 -5.89 1.33
CA MET A 40 15.81 -5.14 0.29
C MET A 40 16.55 -5.24 -1.05
N ARG A 41 17.89 -5.22 -1.07
CA ARG A 41 18.67 -5.42 -2.31
C ARG A 41 18.45 -6.80 -2.91
N GLN A 42 18.53 -7.85 -2.10
CA GLN A 42 18.28 -9.22 -2.59
C GLN A 42 16.84 -9.42 -3.05
N ILE A 43 15.87 -8.81 -2.36
CA ILE A 43 14.46 -8.85 -2.78
C ILE A 43 14.31 -8.17 -4.14
N ASP A 44 14.98 -7.04 -4.36
CA ASP A 44 14.94 -6.31 -5.63
C ASP A 44 15.52 -7.15 -6.77
N GLU A 45 16.72 -7.68 -6.58
CA GLU A 45 17.40 -8.57 -7.53
C GLU A 45 16.53 -9.78 -7.88
N GLN A 46 15.98 -10.48 -6.88
CA GLN A 46 15.11 -11.63 -7.11
C GLN A 46 13.79 -11.23 -7.79
N PHE A 47 13.25 -10.04 -7.49
CA PHE A 47 12.01 -9.57 -8.10
C PHE A 47 12.21 -9.22 -9.59
N LEU A 48 13.38 -8.73 -9.98
CA LEU A 48 13.72 -8.51 -11.39
C LEU A 48 13.74 -9.82 -12.20
N GLU A 49 14.28 -10.88 -11.61
CA GLU A 49 14.29 -12.22 -12.23
C GLU A 49 12.89 -12.88 -12.21
N THR A 50 12.13 -12.64 -11.14
CA THR A 50 10.84 -13.30 -10.90
C THR A 50 9.74 -12.31 -10.51
N PRO A 51 9.24 -11.50 -11.44
CA PRO A 51 8.28 -10.42 -11.13
C PRO A 51 6.93 -10.94 -10.63
N PHE A 52 6.63 -12.23 -10.78
CA PHE A 52 5.42 -12.87 -10.28
C PHE A 52 5.56 -13.39 -8.83
N PHE A 53 6.74 -13.30 -8.21
CA PHE A 53 6.94 -13.78 -6.85
C PHE A 53 6.17 -12.97 -5.82
N GLY A 54 5.19 -13.62 -5.20
CA GLY A 54 4.46 -13.11 -4.05
C GLY A 54 5.28 -13.11 -2.76
N VAL A 55 4.76 -12.44 -1.73
CA VAL A 55 5.36 -12.41 -0.38
C VAL A 55 5.73 -13.82 0.12
N ARG A 56 4.85 -14.81 -0.09
CA ARG A 56 5.08 -16.20 0.34
C ARG A 56 6.25 -16.84 -0.40
N GLN A 57 6.31 -16.69 -1.73
CA GLN A 57 7.39 -17.23 -2.56
C GLN A 57 8.71 -16.54 -2.26
N MET A 58 8.70 -15.20 -2.16
CA MET A 58 9.87 -14.41 -1.79
C MET A 58 10.40 -14.81 -0.40
N THR A 59 9.52 -15.06 0.57
CA THR A 59 9.92 -15.54 1.91
C THR A 59 10.58 -16.91 1.85
N TRP A 60 10.05 -17.83 1.03
CA TRP A 60 10.64 -19.15 0.84
C TRP A 60 12.00 -19.07 0.16
N HIS A 61 12.11 -18.27 -0.90
CA HIS A 61 13.36 -18.05 -1.60
C HIS A 61 14.44 -17.51 -0.65
N MET A 62 14.15 -16.44 0.09
CA MET A 62 15.07 -15.85 1.06
C MET A 62 15.51 -16.84 2.14
N ARG A 63 14.61 -17.71 2.61
CA ARG A 63 14.95 -18.77 3.57
C ARG A 63 15.85 -19.84 2.96
N ASN A 64 15.62 -20.18 1.70
CA ASN A 64 16.46 -21.14 0.97
C ASN A 64 17.88 -20.59 0.75
N GLU A 65 18.03 -19.28 0.63
CA GLU A 65 19.33 -18.59 0.62
C GLU A 65 19.98 -18.44 2.01
N GLY A 66 19.34 -18.96 3.08
CA GLY A 66 19.89 -18.96 4.43
C GLY A 66 19.41 -17.82 5.33
N HIS A 67 18.50 -16.97 4.88
CA HIS A 67 17.99 -15.87 5.70
C HIS A 67 16.89 -16.34 6.67
N LEU A 68 17.09 -16.10 7.96
CA LEU A 68 16.07 -16.32 9.00
C LEU A 68 15.03 -15.20 9.02
N VAL A 69 14.21 -15.13 7.97
CA VAL A 69 13.18 -14.10 7.78
C VAL A 69 11.77 -14.65 7.99
N ASN A 70 10.90 -13.78 8.52
CA ASN A 70 9.46 -14.03 8.64
C ASN A 70 8.72 -13.36 7.48
N GLU A 71 7.62 -13.97 7.04
CA GLU A 71 6.72 -13.44 6.01
C GLU A 71 6.25 -12.01 6.33
N LYS A 72 5.97 -11.70 7.60
CA LYS A 72 5.59 -10.33 8.02
C LYS A 72 6.66 -9.29 7.69
N ARG A 73 7.94 -9.67 7.81
CA ARG A 73 9.07 -8.79 7.50
C ARG A 73 9.17 -8.58 6.00
N ILE A 74 9.17 -9.66 5.20
CA ILE A 74 9.22 -9.58 3.74
C ILE A 74 8.06 -8.75 3.19
N ARG A 75 6.84 -8.97 3.69
CA ARG A 75 5.66 -8.17 3.32
C ARG A 75 5.87 -6.67 3.55
N ARG A 76 6.42 -6.29 4.70
CA ARG A 76 6.71 -4.89 5.03
C ARG A 76 7.76 -4.31 4.07
N LEU A 77 8.85 -5.03 3.84
CA LEU A 77 9.95 -4.54 2.99
C LEU A 77 9.49 -4.38 1.53
N MET A 78 8.81 -5.39 0.96
CA MET A 78 8.23 -5.27 -0.38
C MET A 78 7.27 -4.07 -0.49
N ARG A 79 6.44 -3.82 0.53
CA ARG A 79 5.54 -2.66 0.56
C ARG A 79 6.29 -1.33 0.62
N LEU A 80 7.37 -1.24 1.40
CA LEU A 80 8.21 -0.03 1.47
C LEU A 80 8.91 0.25 0.13
N MET A 81 9.30 -0.80 -0.59
CA MET A 81 9.89 -0.71 -1.92
C MET A 81 8.87 -0.46 -3.03
N GLY A 82 7.57 -0.61 -2.75
CA GLY A 82 6.52 -0.52 -3.78
C GLY A 82 6.45 -1.74 -4.71
N LEU A 83 7.07 -2.87 -4.34
CA LEU A 83 7.07 -4.08 -5.14
C LEU A 83 5.73 -4.81 -5.01
N MET A 84 5.09 -5.06 -6.14
CA MET A 84 3.86 -5.80 -6.24
C MET A 84 3.98 -6.90 -7.31
N PRO A 85 3.70 -8.17 -6.97
CA PRO A 85 3.83 -9.26 -7.91
C PRO A 85 2.93 -9.06 -9.13
N ILE A 86 3.50 -9.29 -10.31
CA ILE A 86 2.84 -9.15 -11.61
C ILE A 86 2.37 -10.53 -12.04
N TYR A 87 1.06 -10.76 -12.03
CA TYR A 87 0.43 -11.97 -12.51
C TYR A 87 -0.89 -11.65 -13.21
N GLN A 88 -1.39 -12.60 -13.98
CA GLN A 88 -2.68 -12.45 -14.66
C GLN A 88 -3.79 -12.29 -13.63
N LYS A 89 -4.44 -11.12 -13.64
CA LYS A 89 -5.63 -10.89 -12.81
C LYS A 89 -6.83 -11.59 -13.44
N PRO A 90 -7.78 -12.10 -12.62
CA PRO A 90 -9.03 -12.63 -13.15
C PRO A 90 -9.72 -11.60 -14.06
N ASN A 91 -10.19 -12.03 -15.23
CA ASN A 91 -10.94 -11.17 -16.14
C ASN A 91 -12.39 -11.04 -15.64
N THR A 92 -12.62 -10.15 -14.68
CA THR A 92 -13.92 -9.92 -14.07
C THR A 92 -14.93 -9.25 -15.01
N SER A 93 -14.47 -8.65 -16.11
CA SER A 93 -15.35 -8.06 -17.13
C SER A 93 -16.00 -9.11 -18.02
N LYS A 94 -15.40 -10.29 -18.16
CA LYS A 94 -15.99 -11.40 -18.92
C LYS A 94 -16.77 -12.30 -17.98
N ALA A 95 -18.06 -12.45 -18.27
CA ALA A 95 -18.89 -13.42 -17.58
C ALA A 95 -18.35 -14.85 -17.81
N ALA A 96 -18.38 -15.68 -16.76
CA ALA A 96 -18.00 -17.09 -16.88
C ALA A 96 -18.92 -17.81 -17.88
N LYS A 97 -18.41 -18.87 -18.52
CA LYS A 97 -19.21 -19.69 -19.46
C LYS A 97 -20.44 -20.24 -18.73
N GLY A 98 -21.63 -19.94 -19.25
CA GLY A 98 -22.91 -20.34 -18.65
C GLY A 98 -23.49 -19.35 -17.63
N HIS A 99 -22.85 -18.19 -17.38
CA HIS A 99 -23.41 -17.16 -16.51
C HIS A 99 -24.69 -16.56 -17.14
N LYS A 100 -25.79 -16.60 -16.39
CA LYS A 100 -27.08 -16.07 -16.84
C LYS A 100 -26.99 -14.54 -16.99
N VAL A 101 -27.37 -14.05 -18.16
CA VAL A 101 -27.51 -12.60 -18.41
C VAL A 101 -28.90 -12.19 -17.96
N TYR A 102 -28.97 -11.28 -16.99
CA TYR A 102 -30.24 -10.70 -16.54
C TYR A 102 -30.50 -9.42 -17.34
N PRO A 103 -31.70 -9.22 -17.89
CA PRO A 103 -32.04 -7.98 -18.59
C PRO A 103 -32.03 -6.81 -17.60
N TYR A 104 -31.51 -5.67 -18.03
CA TYR A 104 -31.60 -4.44 -17.25
C TYR A 104 -33.02 -3.86 -17.37
N LEU A 105 -33.85 -4.14 -16.37
CA LEU A 105 -35.29 -3.85 -16.39
C LEU A 105 -35.61 -2.34 -16.37
N LEU A 106 -34.65 -1.49 -16.01
CA LEU A 106 -34.83 -0.04 -15.94
C LEU A 106 -34.48 0.69 -17.24
N ARG A 107 -34.03 -0.02 -18.29
CA ARG A 107 -33.50 0.58 -19.52
C ARG A 107 -34.43 1.61 -20.20
N SER A 108 -35.74 1.43 -20.05
CA SER A 108 -36.76 2.29 -20.67
C SER A 108 -37.69 2.94 -19.65
N LEU A 109 -37.34 2.92 -18.35
CA LEU A 109 -38.14 3.51 -17.29
C LEU A 109 -37.73 4.97 -17.08
N ARG A 110 -38.66 5.92 -17.28
CA ARG A 110 -38.47 7.31 -16.81
C ARG A 110 -38.65 7.36 -15.29
N VAL A 111 -37.65 7.90 -14.61
CA VAL A 111 -37.61 8.05 -13.15
C VAL A 111 -37.91 9.51 -12.82
N ASP A 112 -39.16 9.81 -12.49
CA ASP A 112 -39.68 11.18 -12.40
C ASP A 112 -39.87 11.65 -10.94
N ARG A 113 -39.63 10.78 -9.95
CA ARG A 113 -39.77 11.12 -8.52
C ARG A 113 -38.75 10.42 -7.61
N PRO A 114 -38.46 11.00 -6.43
CA PRO A 114 -37.63 10.34 -5.41
C PRO A 114 -38.19 8.96 -5.02
N ASN A 115 -37.30 8.02 -4.70
CA ASN A 115 -37.61 6.65 -4.25
C ASN A 115 -38.34 5.75 -5.27
N GLN A 116 -38.28 6.05 -6.57
CA GLN A 116 -38.90 5.22 -7.62
C GLN A 116 -38.02 4.05 -8.07
N VAL A 117 -36.69 4.17 -7.92
CA VAL A 117 -35.70 3.12 -8.10
C VAL A 117 -34.80 3.15 -6.87
N TRP A 118 -34.31 1.98 -6.42
CA TRP A 118 -33.36 1.93 -5.30
C TRP A 118 -31.98 2.39 -5.73
#